data_AF-A0A2E9WSB4-F1
#
_entry.id   AF-A0A2E9WSB4-F1
#
_cell.length_a   1.000
_cell.length_b   1.000
_cell.length_c   1.000
_cell.angle_alpha   90.00
_cell.angle_beta   90.00
_cell.angle_gamma   90.00
#
_symmetry.space_group_name_H-M   'P 1'
#
loop_
_entity.id
_entity.type
_entity.pdbx_description
1 polymer ?
#
loop_
_entity_poly.entity_id
_entity_poly.type
_entity_poly.pdbx_seq_one_letter_code
_entity_poly.pdbx_strand_id
1 'polypeptide(L)' 'MAERIVSPGVFTREKDLSFLPQGIGEIGAALIGSAVKGPAFVPTTVSSFQEFQQVFGGLTEDSYLPYTAQAYLEDA' A
#
# COMPACT_ATOMS: atom_id res chain seq x y z
N MET A 1 -17.65 -13.65 -58.53
CA MET A 1 -18.07 -12.55 -57.63
C MET A 1 -19.20 -13.12 -56.79
N ALA A 2 -18.92 -13.54 -55.56
CA ALA A 2 -19.87 -14.29 -54.74
C ALA A 2 -20.62 -13.31 -53.81
N GLU A 3 -21.94 -13.31 -53.92
CA GLU A 3 -22.86 -12.50 -53.13
C GLU A 3 -22.86 -13.01 -51.68
N ARG A 4 -22.58 -12.12 -50.72
CA ARG A 4 -22.49 -12.45 -49.29
C ARG A 4 -23.84 -12.16 -48.64
N ILE A 5 -24.61 -13.22 -48.37
CA ILE A 5 -25.86 -13.10 -47.62
C ILE A 5 -25.51 -12.80 -46.16
N VAL A 6 -25.84 -11.59 -45.71
CA VAL A 6 -25.72 -11.18 -44.30
C VAL A 6 -27.15 -11.20 -43.74
N SER A 7 -27.50 -12.23 -42.99
CA SER A 7 -28.76 -12.21 -42.23
C SER A 7 -28.65 -11.15 -41.12
N PRO A 8 -29.71 -10.37 -40.86
CA PRO A 8 -29.72 -9.44 -39.73
C PRO A 8 -29.79 -10.26 -38.44
N GLY A 9 -28.62 -10.60 -37.90
CA GLY A 9 -28.46 -11.34 -36.65
C GLY A 9 -27.71 -10.49 -35.64
N VAL A 10 -28.22 -10.46 -34.41
CA VAL A 10 -27.49 -9.88 -33.27
C VAL A 10 -26.46 -10.91 -32.82
N PHE A 11 -25.18 -10.61 -33.01
CA PHE A 11 -24.07 -11.38 -32.47
C PHE A 11 -23.69 -10.80 -31.10
N THR A 12 -24.22 -11.36 -30.02
CA THR A 12 -23.75 -11.06 -28.67
C THR A 12 -22.42 -11.77 -28.44
N ARG A 13 -21.32 -11.01 -28.34
CA ARG A 13 -20.07 -11.52 -27.80
C ARG A 13 -20.06 -11.25 -26.32
N GLU A 14 -20.10 -12.29 -25.50
CA GLU A 14 -19.77 -12.14 -24.08
C GLU A 14 -18.31 -11.72 -23.98
N LYS A 15 -18.08 -10.60 -23.31
CA LYS A 15 -16.75 -10.21 -22.86
C LYS A 15 -16.71 -10.57 -21.39
N ASP A 16 -15.87 -11.55 -21.06
CA ASP A 16 -15.70 -11.96 -19.67
C ASP A 16 -15.24 -10.76 -18.83
N LEU A 17 -16.10 -10.34 -17.90
CA LEU A 17 -15.87 -9.26 -16.96
C LEU A 17 -15.57 -9.80 -15.56
N SER A 18 -15.24 -11.09 -15.43
CA SER A 18 -14.87 -11.74 -14.15
C SER A 18 -13.54 -11.27 -13.58
N PHE A 19 -12.97 -10.17 -14.10
CA PHE A 19 -11.82 -9.52 -13.50
C PHE A 19 -12.29 -8.86 -12.20
N LEU A 20 -12.36 -9.64 -11.13
CA LEU A 20 -12.42 -9.09 -9.79
C LEU A 20 -11.13 -8.29 -9.61
N PRO A 21 -11.19 -6.95 -9.43
CA PRO A 21 -10.00 -6.23 -9.03
C PRO A 21 -9.49 -6.91 -7.76
N GLN A 22 -8.21 -7.33 -7.78
CA GLN A 22 -7.51 -7.68 -6.55
C GLN A 22 -7.82 -6.55 -5.56
N GLY A 23 -8.43 -6.90 -4.42
CA GLY A 23 -8.77 -5.91 -3.41
C GLY A 23 -7.54 -5.05 -3.12
N ILE A 24 -7.77 -3.77 -2.82
CA ILE A 24 -6.67 -2.88 -2.43
C ILE A 24 -5.89 -3.60 -1.33
N GLY A 25 -4.63 -3.95 -1.59
CA GLY A 25 -3.76 -4.59 -0.61
C GLY A 25 -3.56 -3.69 0.61
N GLU A 26 -2.94 -4.22 1.67
CA GLU A 26 -2.68 -3.52 2.93
C GLU A 26 -2.29 -2.05 2.71
N ILE A 27 -3.14 -1.15 3.21
CA ILE A 27 -2.90 0.30 3.17
C ILE A 27 -1.90 0.61 4.29
N GLY A 28 -0.63 0.73 3.95
CA GLY A 28 0.42 1.17 4.87
C GLY A 28 0.49 2.69 5.03
N ALA A 29 1.18 3.16 6.06
CA ALA A 29 1.54 4.56 6.26
C ALA A 29 3.05 4.80 6.06
N ALA A 30 3.41 6.02 5.65
CA ALA A 30 4.79 6.48 5.59
C ALA A 30 4.97 7.68 6.54
N LEU A 31 5.92 7.57 7.48
CA LEU A 31 6.23 8.59 8.46
C LEU A 31 7.61 9.21 8.15
N ILE A 32 7.71 10.55 8.21
CA ILE A 32 8.94 11.30 7.89
C ILE A 32 9.22 12.28 9.02
N GLY A 33 10.46 12.31 9.51
CA GLY A 33 10.88 13.17 10.62
C GLY A 33 12.20 12.74 11.24
N SER A 34 12.55 13.35 12.37
CA SER A 34 13.75 13.04 13.14
C SER A 34 13.52 11.85 14.09
N ALA A 35 14.54 11.00 14.19
CA ALA A 35 14.62 9.91 15.15
C ALA A 35 15.98 9.94 15.86
N VAL A 36 16.10 9.22 16.98
CA VAL A 36 17.31 9.22 17.82
C VAL A 36 18.51 8.62 17.08
N LYS A 37 18.26 7.63 16.22
CA LYS A 37 19.27 6.95 15.41
C LYS A 37 18.65 6.39 14.13
N GLY A 38 19.44 5.62 13.37
CA GLY A 38 18.98 4.88 12.20
C GLY A 38 19.49 5.48 10.89
N PRO A 39 19.16 4.84 9.76
CA PRO A 39 19.62 5.28 8.45
C PRO A 39 18.86 6.53 8.01
N ALA A 40 19.59 7.65 7.90
CA ALA A 40 19.03 8.89 7.38
C ALA A 40 18.76 8.77 5.88
N PHE A 41 17.61 9.28 5.43
CA PHE A 41 17.19 9.30 4.02
C PHE A 41 17.05 7.91 3.34
N VAL A 42 16.89 6.84 4.14
CA VAL A 42 16.60 5.50 3.62
C VAL A 42 15.22 5.06 4.13
N PRO A 43 14.24 4.84 3.24
CA PRO A 43 12.95 4.31 3.66
C PRO A 43 13.13 2.91 4.22
N THR A 44 12.77 2.72 5.49
CA THR A 44 12.86 1.43 6.18
C THR A 44 11.47 1.05 6.65
N THR A 45 11.00 -0.12 6.20
CA THR A 45 9.73 -0.69 6.62
C THR A 45 9.89 -1.32 8.00
N VAL A 46 8.91 -1.11 8.87
CA VAL A 46 8.86 -1.71 10.21
C VAL A 46 7.46 -2.25 10.45
N SER A 47 7.36 -3.42 11.08
CA SER A 47 6.08 -4.11 11.32
C SER A 47 5.66 -4.09 12.79
N SER A 48 6.53 -3.58 13.68
CA SER A 48 6.23 -3.43 15.11
C SER A 48 6.97 -2.24 15.70
N PHE A 49 6.43 -1.66 16.77
CA PHE A 49 7.11 -0.57 17.46
C PHE A 49 8.46 -1.00 18.05
N GLN A 50 8.61 -2.27 18.39
CA GLN A 50 9.88 -2.80 18.91
C GLN A 50 10.97 -2.84 17.82
N GLU A 51 10.62 -3.18 16.59
CA GLU A 51 11.50 -3.07 15.43
C GLU A 51 11.85 -1.62 15.12
N PHE A 52 10.86 -0.73 15.18
CA PHE A 52 11.09 0.72 15.09
C PHE A 52 12.13 1.19 16.12
N GLN A 53 12.02 0.74 17.38
CA GLN A 53 12.99 1.10 18.42
C GLN A 53 14.40 0.55 18.16
N GLN A 54 14.52 -0.64 17.59
CA GLN A 54 15.80 -1.22 17.24
C GLN A 54 16.51 -0.42 16.14
N VAL A 55 15.77 0.00 15.11
CA VAL A 55 16.31 0.74 13.96
C VAL A 55 16.51 2.23 14.28
N PHE A 56 15.45 2.89 14.77
CA PHE A 56 15.34 4.34 14.88
C PHE A 56 15.52 4.88 16.31
N GLY A 57 15.50 4.00 17.31
CA GLY A 57 15.63 4.36 18.72
C GLY A 57 14.30 4.59 19.42
N GLY A 58 14.37 5.01 20.69
CA GLY A 58 13.19 5.20 21.54
C GLY A 58 12.42 6.49 21.29
N LEU A 59 11.51 6.78 22.21
CA LEU A 59 10.83 8.07 22.28
C LEU A 59 11.85 9.19 22.57
N THR A 60 11.64 10.36 21.98
CA THR A 60 12.44 11.56 22.21
C THR A 60 11.53 12.78 22.31
N GLU A 61 11.91 13.76 23.13
CA GLU A 61 11.20 15.04 23.25
C GLU A 61 11.42 15.94 22.03
N ASP A 62 12.45 15.67 21.23
CA ASP A 62 12.82 16.48 20.06
C ASP A 62 11.92 16.24 18.84
N SER A 63 11.08 15.20 18.86
CA SER A 63 10.30 14.75 17.69
C SER A 63 9.02 14.04 18.09
N TYR A 64 7.93 14.36 17.40
CA TYR A 64 6.67 13.61 17.52
C TYR A 64 6.65 12.31 16.72
N LEU A 65 7.63 12.08 15.85
CA LEU A 65 7.65 10.89 14.98
C LEU A 65 7.59 9.57 15.76
N PRO A 66 8.41 9.34 16.80
CA PRO A 66 8.34 8.09 17.56
C PRO A 66 6.98 7.87 18.24
N TYR A 67 6.32 8.94 18.69
CA TYR A 67 4.98 8.87 19.28
C TYR A 67 3.92 8.53 18.23
N THR A 68 3.98 9.15 17.05
CA THR A 68 3.07 8.83 15.95
C THR A 68 3.27 7.40 15.45
N ALA A 69 4.53 6.94 15.35
CA ALA A 69 4.85 5.57 14.97
C ALA A 69 4.31 4.56 16.00
N GLN A 70 4.45 4.86 17.29
CA GLN A 70 3.89 4.03 18.35
C GLN A 70 2.37 3.91 18.23
N ALA A 71 1.66 5.04 18.16
CA ALA A 71 0.21 5.06 18.07
C ALA A 71 -0.30 4.35 16.81
N TYR A 72 0.33 4.59 15.65
CA TYR A 72 -0.04 3.93 14.42
C TYR A 72 0.17 2.41 14.50
N LEU A 73 1.32 1.95 15.01
CA LEU A 73 1.65 0.51 15.08
C LEU A 73 0.92 -0.22 16.21
N GLU A 74 0.29 0.49 17.15
CA GLU A 74 -0.59 -0.08 18.17
C GLU A 74 -2.01 -0.31 17.61
N ASP A 75 -2.48 0.59 16.75
CA ASP A 75 -3.80 0.52 16.12
C ASP A 75 -3.84 -0.27 14.79
N ALA A 76 -2.67 -0.58 14.20
CA ALA A 76 -2.50 -1.22 12.89
C ALA A 76 -2.67 -2.74 12.91
#